data_AF-K5YSZ9-F1
#
_entry.id   AF-K5YSZ9-F1
#
_cell.length_a   1.000
_cell.length_b   1.000
_cell.length_c   1.000
_cell.angle_alpha   90.00
_cell.angle_beta   90.00
_cell.angle_gamma   90.00
#
_symmetry.space_group_name_H-M   'P 1'
#
loop_
_entity.id
_entity.type
_entity.pdbx_description
1 polymer ?
#
loop_
_entity_poly.entity_id
_entity_poly.type
_entity_poly.pdbx_seq_one_letter_code
_entity_poly.pdbx_strand_id
1 'polypeptide(L)'
;MNAPRPTHAPALAPEAIGAAASRALLRELAVWPKPGLVSHRDSGSHRDMDAATLRASALTLRPFFTALAAAGQAGAAMDWLRAIGLQAEAAMLRATGGVNTHRGAIFGL
;
A
#
# COMPACT_ATOMS: atom_id res chain seq x y z
N MET A 1 -28.12 26.27 -9.58
CA MET A 1 -27.32 26.75 -8.43
C MET A 1 -26.38 25.63 -8.04
N ASN A 2 -25.07 25.80 -8.22
CA ASN A 2 -24.09 24.76 -7.90
C ASN A 2 -23.94 24.71 -6.37
N ALA A 3 -24.19 23.56 -5.75
CA ALA A 3 -24.07 23.40 -4.31
C ALA A 3 -22.60 23.63 -3.89
N PRO A 4 -22.34 24.30 -2.74
CA PRO A 4 -21.00 24.45 -2.23
C PRO A 4 -20.39 23.07 -1.96
N ARG A 5 -19.21 22.80 -2.53
CA ARG A 5 -18.45 21.58 -2.22
C ARG A 5 -18.15 21.55 -0.72
N PRO A 6 -18.38 20.44 -0.01
CA PRO A 6 -18.11 20.33 1.41
C PRO A 6 -16.64 20.70 1.68
N THR A 7 -16.43 21.67 2.57
CA THR A 7 -15.10 22.07 3.04
C THR A 7 -14.50 20.88 3.79
N HIS A 8 -13.66 20.12 3.10
CA HIS A 8 -12.92 19.03 3.70
C HIS A 8 -12.00 19.59 4.78
N ALA A 9 -11.82 18.82 5.85
CA ALA A 9 -10.68 19.00 6.76
C ALA A 9 -9.39 19.19 5.94
N PRO A 10 -8.38 19.92 6.45
CA PRO A 10 -7.15 20.14 5.70
C PRO A 10 -6.62 18.81 5.18
N ALA A 11 -6.52 18.69 3.86
CA ALA A 11 -6.09 17.46 3.22
C ALA A 11 -4.68 17.13 3.73
N LEU A 12 -4.49 15.93 4.27
CA LEU A 12 -3.18 15.45 4.67
C LEU A 12 -2.25 15.48 3.44
N ALA A 13 -1.00 15.88 3.63
CA ALA A 13 -0.01 15.84 2.56
C ALA A 13 0.08 14.40 1.98
N PRO A 14 0.10 14.21 0.64
CA PRO A 14 0.22 12.89 0.02
C PRO A 14 1.40 12.05 0.55
N GLU A 15 2.51 12.69 0.90
CA GLU A 15 3.69 12.08 1.51
C GLU A 15 3.38 11.50 2.89
N ALA A 16 2.55 12.20 3.67
CA ALA A 16 2.10 11.74 4.98
C ALA A 16 1.17 10.52 4.86
N ILE A 17 0.27 10.51 3.86
CA ILE A 17 -0.59 9.37 3.57
C ILE A 17 0.26 8.16 3.13
N GLY A 18 1.17 8.35 2.18
CA GLY A 18 2.03 7.26 1.71
C GLY A 18 2.95 6.71 2.80
N ALA A 19 3.49 7.56 3.66
CA ALA A 19 4.25 7.13 4.83
C ALA A 19 3.38 6.40 5.85
N ALA A 20 2.12 6.82 6.07
CA ALA A 20 1.19 6.16 6.96
C ALA A 20 0.78 4.77 6.44
N ALA A 21 0.48 4.64 5.15
CA ALA A 21 0.15 3.37 4.50
C ALA A 21 1.30 2.36 4.61
N SER A 22 2.52 2.76 4.22
CA SER A 22 3.71 1.91 4.35
C SER A 22 3.98 1.51 5.81
N ARG A 23 3.82 2.45 6.74
CA ARG A 23 3.98 2.18 8.18
C ARG A 23 2.90 1.23 8.71
N ALA A 24 1.66 1.31 8.21
CA ALA A 24 0.60 0.40 8.59
C ALA A 24 0.95 -1.04 8.19
N LEU A 25 1.43 -1.25 6.96
CA LEU A 25 1.89 -2.57 6.49
C LEU A 25 3.06 -3.11 7.34
N LEU A 26 4.04 -2.26 7.66
CA LEU A 26 5.15 -2.65 8.53
C LEU A 26 4.70 -2.99 9.96
N ARG A 27 3.70 -2.29 10.49
CA ARG A 27 3.12 -2.60 11.80
C ARG A 27 2.32 -3.89 11.77
N GLU A 28 1.57 -4.14 10.71
CA GLU A 28 0.84 -5.39 10.50
C GLU A 28 1.77 -6.62 10.46
N LEU A 29 2.98 -6.48 9.90
CA LEU A 29 4.02 -7.51 9.96
C LEU A 29 4.55 -7.74 11.39
N ALA A 30 4.57 -6.71 12.22
CA ALA A 30 5.05 -6.79 13.60
C ALA A 30 4.04 -7.47 14.56
N VAL A 31 2.77 -7.63 14.14
CA VAL A 31 1.74 -8.28 14.98
C VAL A 31 2.04 -9.76 15.16
N TRP A 32 1.96 -10.22 16.42
CA TRP A 32 2.03 -11.62 16.81
C TRP A 32 1.19 -11.83 18.09
N PRO A 33 0.42 -12.94 18.24
CA PRO A 33 0.30 -14.08 17.33
C PRO A 33 -0.46 -13.74 16.04
N LYS A 34 -0.14 -14.44 14.95
CA LYS A 34 -0.74 -14.20 13.62
C LYS A 34 -1.00 -15.52 12.87
N PRO A 35 -1.98 -16.35 13.32
CA PRO A 35 -2.15 -17.71 12.82
C PRO A 35 -2.33 -17.77 11.30
N GLY A 36 -1.49 -18.57 10.63
CA GLY A 36 -1.53 -18.79 9.19
C GLY A 36 -0.95 -17.67 8.32
N LEU A 37 -0.67 -16.49 8.88
CA LEU A 37 -0.13 -15.35 8.15
C LEU A 37 1.36 -15.14 8.48
N VAL A 38 2.08 -14.49 7.57
CA VAL A 38 3.48 -14.12 7.82
C VAL A 38 3.59 -13.11 8.96
N SER A 39 4.52 -13.39 9.89
CA SER A 39 4.90 -12.53 11.01
C SER A 39 6.42 -12.33 11.03
N HIS A 40 6.90 -11.52 11.97
CA HIS A 40 8.34 -11.40 12.24
C HIS A 40 8.99 -12.66 12.84
N ARG A 41 8.21 -13.67 13.25
CA ARG A 41 8.71 -14.93 13.84
C ARG A 41 8.70 -16.12 12.88
N ASP A 42 7.74 -16.15 11.96
CA ASP A 42 7.52 -17.28 11.06
C ASP A 42 6.76 -16.84 9.80
N SER A 43 6.81 -17.68 8.76
CA SER A 43 6.08 -17.47 7.50
C SER A 43 4.60 -17.91 7.55
N GLY A 44 4.06 -18.27 8.72
CA GLY A 44 2.73 -18.85 8.83
C GLY A 44 2.56 -20.08 7.93
N SER A 45 1.50 -20.10 7.11
CA SER A 45 1.25 -21.17 6.15
C SER A 45 1.99 -21.00 4.81
N HIS A 46 2.72 -19.91 4.64
CA HIS A 46 3.37 -19.58 3.37
C HIS A 46 4.70 -20.31 3.20
N ARG A 47 5.01 -20.65 1.95
CA ARG A 47 6.31 -21.24 1.54
C ARG A 47 7.09 -20.36 0.56
N ASP A 48 6.42 -19.35 0.03
CA ASP A 48 6.87 -18.45 -1.02
C ASP A 48 7.24 -17.05 -0.52
N MET A 49 6.94 -16.74 0.75
CA MET A 49 7.24 -15.44 1.36
C MET A 49 7.55 -15.54 2.84
N ASP A 50 8.23 -14.51 3.33
CA ASP A 50 8.64 -14.35 4.72
C ASP A 50 8.59 -12.87 5.14
N ALA A 51 9.00 -12.59 6.38
CA ALA A 51 9.02 -11.24 6.92
C ALA A 51 9.87 -10.26 6.08
N ALA A 52 11.00 -10.72 5.53
CA ALA A 52 11.86 -9.88 4.70
C ALA A 52 11.16 -9.50 3.39
N THR A 53 10.46 -10.45 2.77
CA THR A 53 9.67 -10.26 1.55
C THR A 53 8.55 -9.24 1.77
N LEU A 54 7.78 -9.35 2.86
CA LEU A 54 6.74 -8.37 3.19
C LEU A 54 7.33 -7.00 3.52
N ARG A 55 8.45 -6.94 4.23
CA ARG A 55 9.14 -5.67 4.53
C ARG A 55 9.61 -4.96 3.26
N ALA A 56 10.22 -5.69 2.34
CA ALA A 56 10.67 -5.15 1.04
C ALA A 56 9.49 -4.61 0.23
N SER A 57 8.38 -5.35 0.21
CA SER A 57 7.14 -4.93 -0.43
C SER A 57 6.58 -3.63 0.17
N ALA A 58 6.42 -3.56 1.50
CA ALA A 58 5.86 -2.39 2.19
C ALA A 58 6.69 -1.11 1.96
N LEU A 59 8.03 -1.21 1.94
CA LEU A 59 8.92 -0.09 1.64
C LEU A 59 8.85 0.33 0.18
N THR A 60 8.80 -0.64 -0.74
CA THR A 60 8.69 -0.40 -2.19
C THR A 60 7.40 0.34 -2.55
N LEU A 61 6.30 0.05 -1.85
CA LEU A 61 4.98 0.62 -2.14
C LEU A 61 4.78 2.05 -1.64
N ARG A 62 5.62 2.55 -0.72
CA ARG A 62 5.50 3.91 -0.16
C ARG A 62 5.33 5.02 -1.21
N PRO A 63 6.21 5.17 -2.22
CA PRO A 63 6.06 6.24 -3.22
C PRO A 63 4.78 6.08 -4.05
N PHE A 64 4.28 4.86 -4.25
CA PHE A 64 3.04 4.63 -5.00
C PHE A 64 1.80 5.00 -4.20
N PHE A 65 1.78 4.75 -2.89
CA PHE A 65 0.72 5.28 -2.03
C PHE A 65 0.70 6.80 -2.00
N THR A 66 1.87 7.46 -2.03
CA THR A 66 1.96 8.92 -2.18
C THR A 66 1.38 9.37 -3.52
N ALA A 67 1.72 8.70 -4.63
CA ALA A 67 1.19 9.03 -5.95
C ALA A 67 -0.34 8.83 -6.03
N LEU A 68 -0.87 7.72 -5.48
CA LEU A 68 -2.30 7.45 -5.38
C LEU A 68 -3.02 8.53 -4.57
N ALA A 69 -2.46 8.91 -3.42
CA ALA A 69 -3.02 9.97 -2.59
C ALA A 69 -3.05 11.33 -3.31
N ALA A 70 -1.96 11.71 -3.99
CA ALA A 70 -1.89 12.94 -4.76
C ALA A 70 -2.91 12.95 -5.92
N ALA A 71 -3.01 11.84 -6.66
CA ALA A 71 -3.97 11.69 -7.75
C ALA A 71 -5.43 11.74 -7.25
N GLY A 72 -5.73 11.08 -6.13
CA GLY A 72 -7.05 11.12 -5.51
C GLY A 72 -7.44 12.53 -5.06
N GLN A 73 -6.52 13.27 -4.45
CA GLN A 73 -6.74 14.67 -4.04
C GLN A 73 -6.95 15.61 -5.23
N ALA A 74 -6.29 15.34 -6.35
CA ALA A 74 -6.51 16.06 -7.61
C ALA A 74 -7.82 15.69 -8.32
N GLY A 75 -8.58 14.72 -7.81
CA GLY A 75 -9.81 14.23 -8.44
C GLY A 75 -9.56 13.46 -9.74
N ALA A 76 -8.42 12.76 -9.84
CA ALA A 76 -8.07 12.00 -11.02
C ALA A 76 -9.12 10.90 -11.32
N ALA A 77 -9.33 10.63 -12.61
CA ALA A 77 -10.20 9.54 -13.04
C ALA A 77 -9.66 8.17 -12.63
N MET A 78 -10.56 7.19 -12.51
CA MET A 78 -10.21 5.84 -12.05
C MET A 78 -9.17 5.15 -12.93
N ASP A 79 -9.14 5.43 -14.24
CA ASP A 79 -8.12 4.85 -15.14
C ASP A 79 -6.71 5.33 -14.80
N TRP A 80 -6.56 6.56 -14.31
CA TRP A 80 -5.27 7.08 -13.86
C TRP A 80 -4.83 6.43 -12.55
N LEU A 81 -5.74 6.29 -11.59
CA LEU A 81 -5.48 5.58 -10.34
C LEU A 81 -5.10 4.11 -10.60
N ARG A 82 -5.79 3.46 -11.56
CA ARG A 82 -5.48 2.09 -11.99
C ARG A 82 -4.08 2.01 -12.58
N ALA A 83 -3.67 2.96 -13.43
CA ALA A 83 -2.33 2.98 -14.00
C ALA A 83 -1.24 3.05 -12.91
N ILE A 84 -1.43 3.88 -11.89
CA ILE A 84 -0.51 3.94 -10.73
C ILE A 84 -0.50 2.60 -9.99
N GLY A 85 -1.66 1.99 -9.74
CA GLY A 85 -1.78 0.69 -9.09
C GLY A 85 -1.06 -0.44 -9.83
N LEU A 86 -1.15 -0.48 -11.16
CA LEU A 86 -0.43 -1.45 -11.99
C LEU A 86 1.09 -1.26 -11.91
N GLN A 87 1.57 -0.01 -11.90
CA GLN A 87 3.00 0.27 -11.70
C GLN A 87 3.47 -0.16 -10.30
N ALA A 88 2.64 0.07 -9.28
CA ALA A 88 2.91 -0.36 -7.91
C ALA A 88 2.99 -1.89 -7.80
N GLU A 89 2.05 -2.61 -8.43
CA GLU A 89 2.05 -4.07 -8.47
C GLU A 89 3.31 -4.61 -9.16
N ALA A 90 3.68 -4.04 -10.31
CA ALA A 90 4.90 -4.43 -11.01
C ALA A 90 6.16 -4.16 -10.18
N ALA A 91 6.23 -3.04 -9.46
CA ALA A 91 7.34 -2.73 -8.58
C ALA A 91 7.41 -3.67 -7.38
N MET A 92 6.28 -3.96 -6.75
CA MET A 92 6.15 -4.94 -5.68
C MET A 92 6.65 -6.31 -6.14
N LEU A 93 6.13 -6.83 -7.26
CA LEU A 93 6.53 -8.13 -7.80
C LEU A 93 8.03 -8.19 -8.09
N ARG A 94 8.64 -7.12 -8.64
CA ARG A 94 10.10 -7.07 -8.82
C ARG A 94 10.85 -7.14 -7.49
N ALA A 95 10.40 -6.41 -6.47
CA ALA A 95 11.04 -6.37 -5.16
C ALA A 95 10.87 -7.68 -4.36
N THR A 96 9.85 -8.48 -4.68
CA THR A 96 9.51 -9.72 -3.97
C THR A 96 9.81 -10.98 -4.78
N GLY A 97 10.57 -10.88 -5.88
CA GLY A 97 10.90 -12.05 -6.71
C GLY A 97 9.68 -12.71 -7.38
N GLY A 98 8.63 -11.93 -7.67
CA GLY A 98 7.39 -12.39 -8.30
C GLY A 98 6.29 -12.77 -7.32
N VAL A 99 6.52 -12.65 -6.01
CA VAL A 99 5.56 -13.08 -4.99
C VAL A 99 4.53 -12.01 -4.69
N ASN A 100 3.25 -12.37 -4.77
CA ASN A 100 2.16 -11.46 -4.47
C ASN A 100 2.00 -11.27 -2.95
N THR A 101 2.45 -10.13 -2.44
CA THR A 101 2.39 -9.80 -1.00
C THR A 101 1.24 -8.85 -0.68
N HIS A 102 1.31 -7.61 -1.17
CA HIS A 102 0.42 -6.51 -0.79
C HIS A 102 -0.46 -6.02 -1.95
N ARG A 103 -0.78 -6.87 -2.95
CA ARG A 103 -1.69 -6.45 -4.04
C ARG A 103 -3.04 -5.99 -3.51
N GLY A 104 -3.56 -6.64 -2.48
CA GLY A 104 -4.79 -6.21 -1.81
C GLY A 104 -4.67 -4.78 -1.25
N ALA A 105 -3.50 -4.42 -0.70
CA ALA A 105 -3.26 -3.06 -0.20
C ALA A 105 -3.15 -2.03 -1.32
N ILE A 106 -2.59 -2.39 -2.49
CA ILE A 106 -2.47 -1.50 -3.64
C ILE A 106 -3.83 -1.04 -4.16
N PHE A 107 -4.82 -1.93 -4.16
CA PHE A 107 -6.15 -1.68 -4.74
C PHE A 107 -7.27 -1.51 -3.71
N GLY A 108 -6.94 -1.57 -2.41
CA GLY A 108 -7.92 -1.54 -1.31
C GLY A 108 -7.69 -0.46 -0.24
N LEU A 109 -6.52 0.20 -0.23
CA LEU A 109 -6.21 1.36 0.63
C LEU A 109 -6.35 2.65 -0.17
#